data_AF-A5D2X2-F1
#
_entry.id   AF-A5D2X2-F1
#
_cell.length_a   1.000
_cell.length_b   1.000
_cell.length_c   1.000
_cell.angle_alpha   90.00
_cell.angle_beta   90.00
_cell.angle_gamma   90.00
#
_symmetry.space_group_name_H-M   'P 1'
#
loop_
_entity.id
_entity.type
_entity.pdbx_description
1 polymer ?
#
loop_
_entity_poly.entity_id
_entity_poly.type
_entity_poly.pdbx_seq_one_letter_code
_entity_poly.pdbx_strand_id
1 'polypeptide(L)'
;MYRRPTGQMVIEDFLLPFEGKLDANNRWVKLAKIIPWEQIENEYADLFPSNTGTVAKPLRMALGALIIKERCGFTDRETVEQITENPYLQYFIGLEKYQIEPPFDPSLMVHFRKRLDQKIIKKINELICQSEKHKEQKDKDPKDKDPKDKDPGNPSGSGNFEVWKPEVNKGKLLLDATCAPADIRYPTDLSLLNEAREKTEKMIDTLYNQELGLARKPRTYRKRARKDYLKFARQRKPHVKAIRKAIGKQLGYLRRNLGTIDFLLKCDGHGNLSARQSRELETIRILYAQQREMYQTRTHRIDDCIVSISQPHVRPIVRGKARAETEFGAKVAISMVDGYAFIDHLSWDSFNESLGLKQAVEDYKKRYGHYPEAVLADQLYRTRENLSFCRKHGIRLSGPPLGRPPLDSRREKQFAHQDMRERNAVEGGFGVCKRRYGLARIMARLKETAESVIALQFLVMNLEHRLRLLFCHFICAILKTYKDQNYTVYAVI
;
A
#
# COMPACT_ATOMS: atom_id res chain seq x y z
N MET A 1 -15.45 -45.27 12.28
CA MET A 1 -15.93 -45.99 11.07
C MET A 1 -15.91 -44.99 9.92
N TYR A 2 -14.99 -45.12 8.97
CA TYR A 2 -14.88 -44.21 7.81
C TYR A 2 -15.56 -44.87 6.61
N ARG A 3 -16.68 -44.30 6.15
CA ARG A 3 -17.32 -44.72 4.89
C ARG A 3 -16.44 -44.25 3.75
N ARG A 4 -15.85 -45.19 3.00
CA ARG A 4 -15.15 -44.88 1.75
C ARG A 4 -16.22 -44.45 0.73
N PRO A 5 -16.19 -43.20 0.23
CA PRO A 5 -17.08 -42.80 -0.85
C PRO A 5 -16.78 -43.65 -2.09
N THR A 6 -17.83 -44.19 -2.70
CA THR A 6 -17.75 -45.04 -3.90
C THR A 6 -17.74 -44.17 -5.15
N GLY A 7 -16.66 -44.25 -5.93
CA GLY A 7 -16.55 -43.62 -7.24
C GLY A 7 -16.31 -42.11 -7.22
N GLN A 8 -15.79 -41.59 -8.33
CA GLN A 8 -15.71 -40.16 -8.58
C GLN A 8 -17.09 -39.65 -9.03
N MET A 9 -17.58 -38.57 -8.41
CA MET A 9 -18.86 -37.94 -8.75
C MET A 9 -18.79 -37.35 -10.17
N VAL A 10 -19.82 -37.60 -10.99
CA VAL A 10 -19.96 -37.01 -12.33
C VAL A 10 -20.69 -35.67 -12.21
N ILE A 11 -20.47 -34.75 -13.16
CA ILE A 11 -20.98 -33.37 -13.05
C ILE A 11 -22.50 -33.30 -13.03
N GLU A 12 -23.18 -34.24 -13.68
CA GLU A 12 -24.64 -34.33 -13.76
C GLU A 12 -25.26 -34.69 -12.39
N ASP A 13 -24.53 -35.42 -11.55
CA ASP A 13 -24.95 -35.80 -10.19
C ASP A 13 -24.63 -34.71 -9.15
N PHE A 14 -23.89 -33.66 -9.56
CA PHE A 14 -23.53 -32.56 -8.67
C PHE A 14 -24.72 -31.60 -8.50
N LEU A 15 -25.52 -31.87 -7.48
CA LEU A 15 -26.62 -30.99 -7.07
C LEU A 15 -26.06 -29.63 -6.64
N LEU A 16 -26.52 -28.59 -7.32
CA LEU A 16 -26.22 -27.20 -6.99
C LEU A 16 -27.31 -26.70 -6.03
N PRO A 17 -27.07 -26.61 -4.71
CA PRO A 17 -28.10 -26.27 -3.72
C PRO A 17 -28.55 -24.79 -3.76
N PHE A 18 -28.06 -24.00 -4.72
CA PHE A 18 -28.47 -22.61 -4.86
C PHE A 18 -29.84 -22.54 -5.55
N GLU A 19 -30.89 -22.42 -4.75
CA GLU A 19 -32.26 -22.13 -5.19
C GLU A 19 -32.42 -20.69 -5.77
N GLY A 20 -31.39 -20.17 -6.45
CA GLY A 20 -31.38 -18.84 -7.07
C GLY A 20 -31.18 -17.66 -6.10
N LYS A 21 -30.91 -17.89 -4.81
CA LYS A 21 -30.70 -16.81 -3.82
C LYS A 21 -29.30 -16.83 -3.21
N LEU A 22 -28.66 -15.66 -3.17
CA LEU A 22 -27.39 -15.46 -2.46
C LEU A 22 -27.64 -15.26 -0.96
N ASP A 23 -26.80 -15.86 -0.12
CA ASP A 23 -26.85 -15.62 1.32
C ASP A 23 -26.48 -14.17 1.66
N ALA A 24 -27.42 -13.42 2.24
CA ALA A 24 -27.22 -12.06 2.69
C ALA A 24 -26.14 -11.93 3.78
N ASN A 25 -25.84 -13.02 4.49
CA ASN A 25 -24.81 -13.07 5.52
C ASN A 25 -23.40 -13.33 4.96
N ASN A 26 -23.27 -13.65 3.67
CA ASN A 26 -21.99 -13.89 3.04
C ASN A 26 -21.07 -12.67 3.16
N ARG A 27 -19.78 -12.94 3.40
CA ARG A 27 -18.75 -11.90 3.56
C ARG A 27 -18.70 -10.88 2.42
N TRP A 28 -18.88 -11.31 1.18
CA TRP A 28 -18.84 -10.44 -0.01
C TRP A 28 -20.11 -9.59 -0.14
N VAL A 29 -21.26 -10.13 0.24
CA VAL A 29 -22.52 -9.38 0.27
C VAL A 29 -22.46 -8.29 1.35
N LYS A 30 -21.96 -8.62 2.55
CA LYS A 30 -21.71 -7.63 3.61
C LYS A 30 -20.70 -6.57 3.16
N LEU A 31 -19.60 -6.98 2.53
CA LEU A 31 -18.59 -6.06 2.03
C LEU A 31 -19.15 -5.10 0.97
N ALA A 32 -20.00 -5.59 0.06
CA ALA A 32 -20.66 -4.76 -0.94
C ALA A 32 -21.53 -3.66 -0.30
N LYS A 33 -22.18 -3.94 0.84
CA LYS A 33 -23.01 -2.96 1.58
C LYS A 33 -22.20 -1.91 2.34
N ILE A 34 -20.91 -2.16 2.58
CA ILE A 34 -20.01 -1.26 3.31
C ILE A 34 -19.51 -0.12 2.40
N ILE A 35 -19.30 -0.42 1.12
CA ILE A 35 -18.68 0.50 0.16
C ILE A 35 -19.77 1.41 -0.44
N PRO A 36 -19.61 2.75 -0.39
CA PRO A 36 -20.57 3.69 -0.96
C PRO A 36 -20.41 3.78 -2.49
N TRP A 37 -20.82 2.74 -3.21
CA TRP A 37 -20.57 2.60 -4.66
C TRP A 37 -21.04 3.80 -5.48
N GLU A 38 -22.27 4.27 -5.26
CA GLU A 38 -22.89 5.36 -6.04
C GLU A 38 -22.09 6.67 -5.97
N GLN A 39 -21.65 7.05 -4.76
CA GLN A 39 -20.87 8.27 -4.56
C GLN A 39 -19.53 8.21 -5.30
N ILE A 40 -18.90 7.04 -5.32
CA ILE A 40 -17.59 6.87 -5.96
C ILE A 40 -17.75 6.72 -7.49
N GLU A 41 -18.83 6.09 -7.96
CA GLU A 41 -19.11 5.89 -9.40
C GLU A 41 -19.21 7.22 -10.14
N ASN A 42 -19.87 8.23 -9.54
CA ASN A 42 -19.98 9.56 -10.13
C ASN A 42 -18.60 10.18 -10.40
N GLU A 43 -17.68 10.11 -9.44
CA GLU A 43 -16.31 10.64 -9.61
C GLU A 43 -15.50 9.83 -10.63
N TYR A 44 -15.78 8.54 -10.76
CA TYR A 44 -15.13 7.69 -11.76
C TYR A 44 -15.64 7.99 -13.18
N ALA A 45 -16.93 8.29 -13.32
CA ALA A 45 -17.55 8.63 -14.60
C ALA A 45 -16.95 9.91 -15.20
N ASP A 46 -16.58 10.89 -14.36
CA ASP A 46 -15.92 12.13 -14.78
C ASP A 46 -14.58 11.92 -15.50
N LEU A 47 -13.94 10.74 -15.33
CA LEU A 47 -12.72 10.37 -16.06
C LEU A 47 -12.99 10.04 -17.54
N PHE A 48 -14.25 9.90 -17.95
CA PHE A 48 -14.66 9.51 -19.30
C PHE A 48 -15.63 10.54 -19.91
N PRO A 49 -15.16 11.76 -20.24
CA PRO A 49 -16.01 12.79 -20.83
C PRO A 49 -16.37 12.53 -22.30
N SER A 50 -15.73 11.55 -22.94
CA SER A 50 -15.96 11.23 -24.35
C SER A 50 -17.17 10.30 -24.51
N ASN A 51 -18.07 10.66 -25.42
CA ASN A 51 -19.20 9.83 -25.85
C ASN A 51 -18.85 8.88 -27.01
N THR A 52 -17.57 8.83 -27.42
CA THR A 52 -17.11 7.99 -28.54
C THR A 52 -16.08 6.96 -28.10
N GLY A 53 -16.13 5.77 -28.69
CA GLY A 53 -15.21 4.65 -28.44
C GLY A 53 -15.80 3.50 -27.63
N THR A 54 -14.94 2.61 -27.15
CA THR A 54 -15.33 1.44 -26.35
C THR A 54 -15.82 1.88 -24.97
N VAL A 55 -17.04 1.47 -24.61
CA VAL A 55 -17.65 1.77 -23.30
C VAL A 55 -16.77 1.27 -22.16
N ALA A 56 -16.48 2.17 -21.21
CA ALA A 56 -15.72 1.82 -20.02
C ALA A 56 -16.52 0.88 -19.12
N LYS A 57 -15.81 -0.05 -18.46
CA LYS A 57 -16.44 -0.90 -17.43
C LYS A 57 -16.80 -0.05 -16.21
N PRO A 58 -17.93 -0.33 -15.53
CA PRO A 58 -18.34 0.39 -14.32
C PRO A 58 -17.27 0.35 -13.22
N LEU A 59 -17.24 1.37 -12.35
CA LEU A 59 -16.32 1.43 -11.23
C LEU A 59 -16.50 0.22 -10.32
N ARG A 60 -17.74 -0.16 -10.01
CA ARG A 60 -18.00 -1.31 -9.12
C ARG A 60 -17.30 -2.57 -9.61
N MET A 61 -17.19 -2.75 -10.93
CA MET A 61 -16.46 -3.86 -11.52
C MET A 61 -14.95 -3.68 -11.38
N ALA A 62 -14.43 -2.51 -11.79
CA ALA A 62 -13.00 -2.22 -11.74
C ALA A 62 -12.43 -2.27 -10.31
N LEU A 63 -13.00 -1.49 -9.39
CA LEU A 63 -12.58 -1.44 -7.99
C LEU A 63 -12.88 -2.76 -7.27
N GLY A 64 -14.03 -3.39 -7.54
CA GLY A 64 -14.40 -4.67 -6.95
C GLY A 64 -13.40 -5.77 -7.29
N ALA A 65 -13.00 -5.89 -8.56
CA ALA A 65 -12.00 -6.86 -8.99
C ALA A 65 -10.63 -6.62 -8.33
N LEU A 66 -10.21 -5.35 -8.21
CA LEU A 66 -8.97 -4.98 -7.52
C LEU A 66 -9.01 -5.33 -6.02
N ILE A 67 -10.14 -5.09 -5.35
CA ILE A 67 -10.33 -5.48 -3.94
C ILE A 67 -10.25 -7.00 -3.78
N ILE A 68 -10.91 -7.78 -4.68
CA ILE A 68 -10.85 -9.24 -4.65
C ILE A 68 -9.40 -9.72 -4.77
N LYS A 69 -8.66 -9.18 -5.75
CA LYS A 69 -7.25 -9.51 -5.97
C LYS A 69 -6.41 -9.32 -4.72
N GLU A 70 -6.42 -8.13 -4.12
CA GLU A 70 -5.56 -7.84 -2.96
C GLU A 70 -6.04 -8.54 -1.67
N ARG A 71 -7.35 -8.75 -1.52
CA ARG A 71 -7.91 -9.47 -0.37
C ARG A 71 -7.57 -10.96 -0.37
N CYS A 72 -7.56 -11.57 -1.55
CA CYS A 72 -7.33 -13.00 -1.72
C CYS A 72 -5.89 -13.36 -2.13
N GLY A 73 -5.10 -12.40 -2.60
CA GLY A 73 -3.71 -12.62 -3.02
C GLY A 73 -3.58 -13.32 -4.37
N PHE A 74 -4.57 -13.17 -5.25
CA PHE A 74 -4.60 -13.83 -6.55
C PHE A 74 -3.74 -13.10 -7.61
N THR A 75 -3.39 -13.83 -8.68
CA THR A 75 -2.86 -13.20 -9.90
C THR A 75 -4.01 -12.52 -10.67
N ASP A 76 -3.69 -11.64 -11.64
CA ASP A 76 -4.73 -10.98 -12.44
C ASP A 76 -5.60 -11.99 -13.21
N ARG A 77 -5.00 -13.08 -13.73
CA ARG A 77 -5.74 -14.13 -14.46
C ARG A 77 -6.62 -14.94 -13.52
N GLU A 78 -6.03 -15.43 -12.43
CA GLU A 78 -6.73 -16.17 -11.39
C GLU A 78 -7.89 -15.35 -10.81
N THR A 79 -7.73 -14.04 -10.65
CA THR A 79 -8.81 -13.17 -10.14
C THR A 79 -10.03 -13.22 -11.06
N VAL A 80 -9.82 -13.21 -12.39
CA VAL A 80 -10.91 -13.29 -13.36
C VAL A 80 -11.56 -14.67 -13.34
N GLU A 81 -10.76 -15.74 -13.28
CA GLU A 81 -11.25 -17.12 -13.17
C GLU A 81 -12.11 -17.29 -11.90
N GLN A 82 -11.60 -16.85 -10.75
CA GLN A 82 -12.33 -16.89 -9.47
C GLN A 82 -13.63 -16.08 -9.51
N ILE A 83 -13.64 -14.91 -10.14
CA ILE A 83 -14.88 -14.13 -10.34
C ILE A 83 -15.87 -14.91 -11.23
N THR A 84 -15.38 -15.55 -12.29
CA THR A 84 -16.20 -16.30 -13.24
C THR A 84 -16.86 -17.50 -12.57
N GLU A 85 -16.13 -18.22 -11.72
CA GLU A 85 -16.60 -19.41 -11.03
C GLU A 85 -17.53 -19.10 -9.83
N ASN A 86 -17.47 -17.89 -9.27
CA ASN A 86 -18.11 -17.58 -7.99
C ASN A 86 -19.23 -16.53 -8.08
N PRO A 87 -20.51 -16.90 -7.87
CA PRO A 87 -21.64 -15.97 -7.98
C PRO A 87 -21.60 -14.84 -6.94
N TYR A 88 -21.01 -15.05 -5.75
CA TYR A 88 -20.83 -13.99 -4.77
C TYR A 88 -19.83 -12.92 -5.22
N LEU A 89 -18.80 -13.32 -5.96
CA LEU A 89 -17.83 -12.38 -6.52
C LEU A 89 -18.44 -11.60 -7.69
N GLN A 90 -19.24 -12.24 -8.54
CA GLN A 90 -20.01 -11.57 -9.59
C GLN A 90 -20.97 -10.53 -9.04
N TYR A 91 -21.71 -10.86 -7.97
CA TYR A 91 -22.53 -9.89 -7.27
C TYR A 91 -21.69 -8.74 -6.67
N PHE A 92 -20.54 -9.05 -6.08
CA PHE A 92 -19.66 -8.03 -5.49
C PHE A 92 -19.21 -7.00 -6.52
N ILE A 93 -18.78 -7.47 -7.71
CA ILE A 93 -18.37 -6.61 -8.82
C ILE A 93 -19.53 -5.93 -9.57
N GLY A 94 -20.79 -6.23 -9.18
CA GLY A 94 -21.97 -5.52 -9.66
C GLY A 94 -22.67 -6.14 -10.87
N LEU A 95 -22.45 -7.42 -11.16
CA LEU A 95 -23.25 -8.13 -12.17
C LEU A 95 -24.65 -8.43 -11.65
N GLU A 96 -25.66 -8.26 -12.51
CA GLU A 96 -27.07 -8.48 -12.18
C GLU A 96 -27.46 -9.96 -12.15
N LYS A 97 -26.78 -10.77 -12.99
CA LYS A 97 -27.01 -12.21 -13.12
C LYS A 97 -25.69 -12.95 -13.18
N TYR A 98 -25.71 -14.21 -12.73
CA TYR A 98 -24.58 -15.10 -12.90
C TYR A 98 -24.36 -15.39 -14.39
N GLN A 99 -23.10 -15.33 -14.81
CA GLN A 99 -22.65 -15.72 -16.14
C GLN A 99 -21.45 -16.66 -16.05
N ILE A 100 -21.36 -17.59 -16.99
CA ILE A 100 -20.26 -18.58 -17.05
C ILE A 100 -19.06 -18.01 -17.81
N GLU A 101 -19.28 -16.94 -18.60
CA GLU A 101 -18.22 -16.28 -19.35
C GLU A 101 -17.46 -15.26 -18.49
N PRO A 102 -16.15 -15.08 -18.73
CA PRO A 102 -15.35 -14.07 -18.05
C PRO A 102 -15.93 -12.66 -18.21
N PRO A 103 -16.09 -11.89 -17.11
CA PRO A 103 -16.71 -10.55 -17.19
C PRO A 103 -15.86 -9.51 -17.94
N PHE A 104 -14.54 -9.75 -18.01
CA PHE A 104 -13.58 -8.91 -18.71
C PHE A 104 -12.25 -9.68 -18.92
N ASP A 105 -11.44 -9.22 -19.89
CA ASP A 105 -10.10 -9.78 -20.13
C ASP A 105 -9.12 -9.43 -18.99
N PRO A 106 -8.30 -10.36 -18.49
CA PRO A 106 -7.36 -10.11 -17.38
C PRO A 106 -6.42 -8.92 -17.58
N SER A 107 -6.09 -8.54 -18.82
CA SER A 107 -5.25 -7.37 -19.10
C SER A 107 -5.88 -6.06 -18.62
N LEU A 108 -7.21 -5.98 -18.51
CA LEU A 108 -7.93 -4.81 -17.99
C LEU A 108 -7.59 -4.51 -16.54
N MET A 109 -7.14 -5.49 -15.74
CA MET A 109 -6.66 -5.26 -14.37
C MET A 109 -5.51 -4.25 -14.31
N VAL A 110 -4.63 -4.22 -15.32
CA VAL A 110 -3.55 -3.23 -15.43
C VAL A 110 -4.12 -1.85 -15.69
N HIS A 111 -5.14 -1.75 -16.54
CA HIS A 111 -5.80 -0.48 -16.84
C HIS A 111 -6.58 0.04 -15.62
N PHE A 112 -7.27 -0.84 -14.88
CA PHE A 112 -7.98 -0.45 -13.65
C PHE A 112 -7.02 0.17 -12.63
N ARG A 113 -5.84 -0.43 -12.40
CA ARG A 113 -4.82 0.15 -11.50
C ARG A 113 -4.23 1.47 -11.99
N LYS A 114 -4.21 1.72 -13.29
CA LYS A 114 -3.75 3.01 -13.85
C LYS A 114 -4.80 4.10 -13.69
N ARG A 115 -6.08 3.76 -13.85
CA ARG A 115 -7.21 4.70 -13.74
C ARG A 115 -7.52 5.04 -12.29
N LEU A 116 -7.52 4.03 -11.41
CA LEU A 116 -7.71 4.18 -9.98
C LEU A 116 -6.37 4.47 -9.32
N ASP A 117 -5.90 5.70 -9.53
CA ASP A 117 -4.62 6.15 -9.01
C ASP A 117 -4.60 6.21 -7.48
N GLN A 118 -3.42 6.48 -6.91
CA GLN A 118 -3.24 6.58 -5.47
C GLN A 118 -4.20 7.63 -4.83
N LYS A 119 -4.46 8.76 -5.51
CA LYS A 119 -5.27 9.85 -4.96
C LYS A 119 -6.74 9.43 -4.87
N ILE A 120 -7.26 8.81 -5.93
CA ILE A 120 -8.62 8.28 -5.98
C ILE A 120 -8.80 7.21 -4.90
N ILE A 121 -7.87 6.26 -4.77
CA ILE A 121 -7.96 5.21 -3.74
C ILE A 121 -7.90 5.79 -2.32
N LYS A 122 -7.06 6.81 -2.07
CA LYS A 122 -7.03 7.50 -0.77
C LYS A 122 -8.37 8.16 -0.46
N LYS A 123 -8.98 8.85 -1.43
CA LYS A 123 -10.29 9.49 -1.26
C LYS A 123 -11.40 8.46 -0.99
N ILE A 124 -11.40 7.34 -1.70
CA ILE A 124 -12.31 6.21 -1.45
C ILE A 124 -12.15 5.69 -0.03
N ASN A 125 -10.91 5.55 0.43
CA ASN A 125 -10.61 5.12 1.79
C ASN A 125 -11.16 6.11 2.84
N GLU A 126 -11.04 7.42 2.60
CA GLU A 126 -11.63 8.45 3.46
C GLU A 126 -13.15 8.34 3.53
N LEU A 127 -13.83 8.17 2.39
CA LEU A 127 -15.30 8.00 2.33
C LEU A 127 -15.76 6.77 3.12
N ILE A 128 -15.05 5.65 2.98
CA ILE A 128 -15.38 4.41 3.70
C ILE A 128 -15.24 4.60 5.21
N CYS A 129 -14.18 5.27 5.67
CA CYS A 129 -14.00 5.57 7.10
C CYS A 129 -15.02 6.59 7.63
N GLN A 130 -15.44 7.58 6.83
CA GLN A 130 -16.44 8.58 7.25
C GLN A 130 -17.86 7.99 7.34
N SER A 131 -18.23 7.05 6.45
CA SER A 131 -19.56 6.43 6.43
C SER A 131 -19.90 5.58 7.67
N GLU A 132 -18.92 5.27 8.53
CA GLU A 132 -19.14 4.66 9.85
C GLU A 132 -19.78 5.65 10.83
N LYS A 133 -19.28 6.88 10.88
CA LYS A 133 -19.71 7.90 11.84
C LYS A 133 -21.17 8.33 11.68
N HIS A 134 -21.62 8.45 10.42
CA HIS A 134 -23.02 8.78 10.14
C HIS A 134 -24.00 7.67 10.59
N LYS A 135 -23.55 6.42 10.71
CA LYS A 135 -24.37 5.33 11.26
C LYS A 135 -24.37 5.35 12.79
N GLU A 136 -23.22 5.57 13.42
CA GLU A 136 -23.12 5.65 14.89
C GLU A 136 -23.85 6.87 15.51
N GLN A 137 -23.96 7.98 14.77
CA GLN A 137 -24.73 9.15 15.23
C GLN A 137 -26.26 8.94 15.11
N LYS A 138 -26.73 8.21 14.09
CA LYS A 138 -28.17 7.88 13.95
C LYS A 138 -28.66 6.91 15.02
N ASP A 139 -27.80 6.03 15.52
CA ASP A 139 -28.14 5.10 16.61
C ASP A 139 -28.10 5.76 18.01
N LYS A 140 -27.79 7.07 18.11
CA LYS A 140 -27.64 7.82 19.38
C LYS A 140 -28.65 8.96 19.57
N ASP A 141 -29.73 9.03 18.80
CA ASP A 141 -30.83 9.97 19.12
C ASP A 141 -31.77 9.42 20.22
N PRO A 142 -32.26 10.28 21.14
CA PRO A 142 -32.66 9.86 22.48
C PRO A 142 -34.14 9.47 22.51
N LYS A 143 -34.43 8.26 23.00
CA LYS A 143 -35.76 7.94 23.53
C LYS A 143 -35.94 8.62 24.89
N ASP A 144 -37.11 9.22 25.04
CA ASP A 144 -37.79 9.68 26.25
C ASP A 144 -37.15 10.83 27.04
N LYS A 145 -37.62 12.05 26.74
CA LYS A 145 -37.90 13.03 27.79
C LYS A 145 -39.36 13.46 27.67
N ASP A 146 -40.16 13.00 28.63
CA ASP A 146 -41.52 13.45 28.87
C ASP A 146 -41.59 14.98 29.04
N PRO A 147 -42.67 15.63 28.59
CA PRO A 147 -42.86 17.06 28.75
C PRO A 147 -43.29 17.37 30.19
N LYS A 148 -42.44 18.04 30.96
CA LYS A 148 -42.86 18.64 32.24
C LYS A 148 -43.41 20.05 32.03
N ASP A 149 -44.47 20.27 32.79
CA ASP A 149 -45.38 21.42 32.85
C ASP A 149 -44.72 22.80 32.76
N LYS A 150 -45.42 23.69 32.05
CA LYS A 150 -45.21 25.13 32.08
C LYS A 150 -45.87 25.70 33.32
N ASP A 151 -45.12 26.48 34.08
CA ASP A 151 -45.68 27.47 35.01
C ASP A 151 -45.05 28.84 34.72
N PRO A 152 -45.82 29.94 34.60
CA PRO A 152 -45.30 31.23 34.16
C PRO A 152 -45.02 32.16 35.36
N GLY A 153 -43.83 32.75 35.41
CA GLY A 153 -43.60 33.95 36.21
C GLY A 153 -42.20 34.09 36.80
N ASN A 154 -41.34 34.88 36.14
CA ASN A 154 -40.86 36.20 36.57
C ASN A 154 -39.50 36.51 35.88
N PRO A 155 -39.29 37.72 35.33
CA PRO A 155 -38.12 38.02 34.52
C PRO A 155 -37.01 38.68 35.37
N SER A 156 -35.81 38.11 35.34
CA SER A 156 -34.61 38.84 35.72
C SER A 156 -33.49 38.49 34.75
N GLY A 157 -33.09 39.51 33.99
CA GLY A 157 -32.04 39.40 33.00
C GLY A 157 -30.68 39.14 33.64
N SER A 158 -29.97 38.18 33.07
CA SER A 158 -28.53 38.27 32.90
C SER A 158 -28.22 37.64 31.55
N GLY A 159 -27.58 38.42 30.68
CA GLY A 159 -27.15 37.93 29.38
C GLY A 159 -26.17 36.78 29.59
N ASN A 160 -26.60 35.57 29.23
CA ASN A 160 -25.68 34.45 29.04
C ASN A 160 -24.79 34.78 27.85
N PHE A 161 -23.66 35.42 28.14
CA PHE A 161 -22.49 35.35 27.31
C PHE A 161 -22.12 33.87 27.26
N GLU A 162 -22.43 33.19 26.16
CA GLU A 162 -21.97 31.82 25.93
C GLU A 162 -20.44 31.85 25.97
N VAL A 163 -19.88 31.50 27.13
CA VAL A 163 -18.47 31.25 27.30
C VAL A 163 -18.12 30.13 26.34
N TRP A 164 -17.42 30.48 25.26
CA TRP A 164 -16.87 29.53 24.30
C TRP A 164 -16.03 28.51 25.08
N LYS A 165 -16.59 27.31 25.31
CA LYS A 165 -15.85 26.22 25.91
C LYS A 165 -14.85 25.75 24.86
N PRO A 166 -13.53 25.76 25.13
CA PRO A 166 -12.57 25.21 24.18
C PRO A 166 -12.94 23.75 23.93
N GLU A 167 -13.04 23.37 22.66
CA GLU A 167 -13.32 22.00 22.26
C GLU A 167 -12.31 21.07 22.93
N VAL A 168 -12.80 20.16 23.79
CA VAL A 168 -11.94 19.23 24.52
C VAL A 168 -11.33 18.27 23.50
N ASN A 169 -9.99 18.17 23.51
CA ASN A 169 -9.26 17.19 22.69
C ASN A 169 -9.72 15.78 23.03
N LYS A 170 -9.95 14.95 22.01
CA LYS A 170 -10.47 13.58 22.16
C LYS A 170 -9.74 12.63 21.22
N GLY A 171 -9.68 11.36 21.61
CA GLY A 171 -9.13 10.30 20.77
C GLY A 171 -7.60 10.31 20.68
N LYS A 172 -7.07 9.28 20.03
CA LYS A 172 -5.63 9.06 19.89
C LYS A 172 -5.26 8.95 18.43
N LEU A 173 -4.17 9.59 18.04
CA LEU A 173 -3.60 9.54 16.70
C LEU A 173 -2.27 8.80 16.75
N LEU A 174 -2.18 7.66 16.07
CA LEU A 174 -0.91 6.97 15.93
C LEU A 174 -0.22 7.37 14.62
N LEU A 175 1.06 7.70 14.68
CA LEU A 175 1.89 7.99 13.52
C LEU A 175 3.03 6.99 13.41
N ASP A 176 3.16 6.38 12.23
CA ASP A 176 4.28 5.49 11.91
C ASP A 176 4.67 5.63 10.44
N ALA A 177 5.89 5.22 10.11
CA ALA A 177 6.36 5.10 8.75
C ALA A 177 6.82 3.67 8.47
N THR A 178 6.46 3.13 7.31
CA THR A 178 6.85 1.78 6.88
C THR A 178 7.37 1.81 5.45
N CYS A 179 8.19 0.82 5.09
CA CYS A 179 8.56 0.62 3.69
C CYS A 179 7.69 -0.50 3.10
N ALA A 180 7.28 -0.29 1.85
CA ALA A 180 6.59 -1.23 0.98
C ALA A 180 7.60 -1.71 -0.08
N PRO A 181 8.25 -2.87 0.13
CA PRO A 181 9.32 -3.33 -0.75
C PRO A 181 8.80 -3.64 -2.16
N ALA A 182 9.52 -3.17 -3.19
CA ALA A 182 9.23 -3.50 -4.57
C ALA A 182 9.70 -4.93 -4.90
N ASP A 183 9.03 -5.59 -5.85
CA ASP A 183 9.47 -6.86 -6.41
C ASP A 183 10.67 -6.66 -7.36
N ILE A 184 11.84 -6.48 -6.75
CA ILE A 184 13.13 -6.42 -7.44
C ILE A 184 14.07 -7.48 -6.87
N ARG A 185 14.99 -7.95 -7.72
CA ARG A 185 16.13 -8.73 -7.25
C ARG A 185 16.97 -7.88 -6.31
N TYR A 186 17.47 -8.47 -5.23
CA TYR A 186 18.37 -7.79 -4.31
C TYR A 186 19.53 -7.13 -5.08
N PRO A 187 19.67 -5.80 -5.02
CA PRO A 187 20.59 -5.07 -5.87
C PRO A 187 22.01 -5.13 -5.33
N THR A 188 22.95 -5.52 -6.18
CA THR A 188 24.38 -5.35 -5.94
C THR A 188 24.99 -4.66 -7.15
N ASP A 189 25.96 -3.77 -6.94
CA ASP A 189 26.64 -3.01 -8.00
C ASP A 189 27.06 -3.91 -9.16
N LEU A 190 27.69 -5.05 -8.83
CA LEU A 190 28.15 -6.00 -9.84
C LEU A 190 26.99 -6.65 -10.61
N SER A 191 25.91 -7.04 -9.92
CA SER A 191 24.75 -7.63 -10.60
C SER A 191 24.06 -6.63 -11.53
N LEU A 192 23.95 -5.36 -11.11
CA LEU A 192 23.34 -4.29 -11.89
C LEU A 192 24.19 -3.96 -13.12
N LEU A 193 25.50 -3.83 -12.95
CA LEU A 193 26.41 -3.61 -14.07
C LEU A 193 26.43 -4.79 -15.05
N ASN A 194 26.29 -6.03 -14.56
CA ASN A 194 26.16 -7.19 -15.45
C ASN A 194 24.84 -7.17 -16.24
N GLU A 195 23.71 -6.84 -15.59
CA GLU A 195 22.43 -6.69 -16.26
C GLU A 195 22.48 -5.59 -17.33
N ALA A 196 23.05 -4.43 -17.00
CA ALA A 196 23.28 -3.33 -17.92
C ALA A 196 24.14 -3.74 -19.13
N ARG A 197 25.21 -4.49 -18.89
CA ARG A 197 26.05 -5.07 -19.95
C ARG A 197 25.22 -5.97 -20.88
N GLU A 198 24.43 -6.90 -20.34
CA GLU A 198 23.63 -7.82 -21.16
C GLU A 198 22.55 -7.10 -21.96
N LYS A 199 21.91 -6.08 -21.36
CA LYS A 199 20.92 -5.24 -22.04
C LYS A 199 21.55 -4.44 -23.18
N THR A 200 22.70 -3.81 -22.95
CA THR A 200 23.41 -3.07 -24.00
C THR A 200 23.93 -3.98 -25.11
N GLU A 201 24.33 -5.22 -24.81
CA GLU A 201 24.67 -6.21 -25.84
C GLU A 201 23.47 -6.51 -26.76
N LYS A 202 22.26 -6.66 -26.19
CA LYS A 202 21.02 -6.84 -26.96
C LYS A 202 20.62 -5.60 -27.76
N MET A 203 20.83 -4.40 -27.21
CA MET A 203 20.58 -3.14 -27.92
C MET A 203 21.50 -3.01 -29.14
N ILE A 204 22.79 -3.35 -29.01
CA ILE A 204 23.72 -3.45 -30.15
C ILE A 204 23.21 -4.44 -31.19
N ASP A 205 22.65 -5.58 -30.75
CA ASP A 205 22.05 -6.56 -31.67
C ASP A 205 20.81 -6.03 -32.38
N THR A 206 20.06 -5.13 -31.76
CA THR A 206 18.86 -4.49 -32.33
C THR A 206 19.21 -3.38 -33.32
N LEU A 207 20.20 -2.55 -32.98
CA LEU A 207 20.64 -1.42 -33.80
C LEU A 207 21.43 -1.86 -35.04
N TYR A 208 22.18 -2.95 -34.93
CA TYR A 208 22.99 -3.43 -36.04
C TYR A 208 22.15 -4.21 -37.06
N ASN A 209 22.25 -3.82 -38.32
CA ASN A 209 21.80 -4.59 -39.48
C ASN A 209 22.88 -4.58 -40.59
N GLN A 210 22.67 -5.34 -41.67
CA GLN A 210 23.62 -5.43 -42.77
C GLN A 210 23.61 -4.20 -43.69
N GLU A 211 22.54 -3.41 -43.67
CA GLU A 211 22.35 -2.22 -44.52
C GLU A 211 23.25 -1.05 -44.10
N LEU A 212 23.79 -1.08 -42.88
CA LEU A 212 24.73 -0.08 -42.34
C LEU A 212 26.07 0.02 -43.09
N GLY A 213 26.35 -0.86 -44.07
CA GLY A 213 27.60 -0.85 -44.84
C GLY A 213 28.86 -1.16 -44.01
N LEU A 214 28.69 -1.59 -42.75
CA LEU A 214 29.80 -1.93 -41.86
C LEU A 214 30.38 -3.28 -42.27
N ALA A 215 31.69 -3.33 -42.55
CA ALA A 215 32.39 -4.56 -42.94
C ALA A 215 32.20 -5.70 -41.92
N ARG A 216 32.08 -5.38 -40.63
CA ARG A 216 31.78 -6.33 -39.55
C ARG A 216 30.99 -5.66 -38.44
N LYS A 217 30.13 -6.46 -37.79
CA LYS A 217 29.44 -6.07 -36.55
C LYS A 217 30.43 -5.63 -35.47
N PRO A 218 30.19 -4.49 -34.79
CA PRO A 218 31.02 -4.06 -33.67
C PRO A 218 31.25 -5.16 -32.63
N ARG A 219 32.50 -5.33 -32.22
CA ARG A 219 32.89 -6.39 -31.30
C ARG A 219 32.28 -6.16 -29.92
N THR A 220 31.46 -7.11 -29.47
CA THR A 220 31.06 -7.21 -28.07
C THR A 220 31.94 -8.24 -27.34
N TYR A 221 32.26 -7.97 -26.08
CA TYR A 221 33.06 -8.90 -25.26
C TYR A 221 32.19 -9.87 -24.46
N ARG A 222 30.96 -10.13 -24.92
CA ARG A 222 29.89 -10.82 -24.17
C ARG A 222 30.31 -12.16 -23.58
N LYS A 223 31.02 -12.99 -24.34
CA LYS A 223 31.54 -14.30 -23.86
C LYS A 223 32.56 -14.12 -22.73
N ARG A 224 33.52 -13.21 -22.90
CA ARG A 224 34.58 -12.93 -21.91
C ARG A 224 33.98 -12.29 -20.65
N ALA A 225 33.11 -11.30 -20.81
CA ALA A 225 32.48 -10.59 -19.71
C ALA A 225 31.57 -11.49 -18.88
N ARG A 226 30.82 -12.40 -19.52
CA ARG A 226 30.04 -13.43 -18.83
C ARG A 226 30.93 -14.38 -18.03
N LYS A 227 32.05 -14.84 -18.59
CA LYS A 227 33.01 -15.70 -17.88
C LYS A 227 33.63 -14.99 -16.67
N ASP A 228 34.01 -13.72 -16.82
CA ASP A 228 34.51 -12.89 -15.71
C ASP A 228 33.47 -12.72 -14.60
N TYR A 229 32.21 -12.44 -14.96
CA TYR A 229 31.10 -12.33 -13.99
C TYR A 229 30.86 -13.66 -13.26
N LEU A 230 30.72 -14.77 -13.98
CA LEU A 230 30.45 -16.08 -13.38
C LEU A 230 31.58 -16.55 -12.46
N LYS A 231 32.84 -16.25 -12.80
CA LYS A 231 33.99 -16.55 -11.93
C LYS A 231 33.86 -15.84 -10.58
N PHE A 232 33.40 -14.59 -10.58
CA PHE A 232 33.18 -13.83 -9.35
C PHE A 232 31.91 -14.28 -8.62
N ALA A 233 30.79 -14.44 -9.32
CA ALA A 233 29.48 -14.74 -8.73
C ALA A 233 29.43 -16.09 -8.00
N ARG A 234 30.32 -17.02 -8.34
CA ARG A 234 30.47 -18.32 -7.65
C ARG A 234 31.22 -18.23 -6.31
N GLN A 235 31.84 -17.09 -5.99
CA GLN A 235 32.57 -16.91 -4.74
C GLN A 235 31.60 -16.64 -3.59
N ARG A 236 31.68 -17.43 -2.50
CA ARG A 236 30.80 -17.27 -1.34
C ARG A 236 31.06 -16.00 -0.54
N LYS A 237 32.34 -15.64 -0.35
CA LYS A 237 32.77 -14.47 0.43
C LYS A 237 33.90 -13.73 -0.30
N PRO A 238 33.57 -12.95 -1.34
CA PRO A 238 34.59 -12.22 -2.10
C PRO A 238 35.20 -11.10 -1.24
N HIS A 239 36.53 -11.02 -1.21
CA HIS A 239 37.23 -9.93 -0.52
C HIS A 239 37.03 -8.58 -1.25
N VAL A 240 37.05 -7.46 -0.52
CA VAL A 240 36.78 -6.09 -1.06
C VAL A 240 37.57 -5.77 -2.34
N LYS A 241 38.85 -6.14 -2.38
CA LYS A 241 39.71 -5.97 -3.57
C LYS A 241 39.19 -6.74 -4.80
N ALA A 242 38.65 -7.95 -4.60
CA ALA A 242 38.07 -8.74 -5.68
C ALA A 242 36.76 -8.13 -6.19
N ILE A 243 35.92 -7.62 -5.28
CA ILE A 243 34.67 -6.90 -5.60
C ILE A 243 34.99 -5.70 -6.50
N ARG A 244 35.91 -4.84 -6.04
CA ARG A 244 36.34 -3.66 -6.78
C ARG A 244 36.90 -4.01 -8.17
N LYS A 245 37.75 -5.03 -8.26
CA LYS A 245 38.30 -5.50 -9.55
C LYS A 245 37.20 -5.98 -10.50
N ALA A 246 36.18 -6.68 -9.99
CA ALA A 246 35.06 -7.16 -10.79
C ALA A 246 34.18 -6.00 -11.30
N ILE A 247 33.89 -5.02 -10.44
CA ILE A 247 33.16 -3.79 -10.81
C ILE A 247 33.91 -3.03 -11.90
N GLY A 248 35.22 -2.80 -11.72
CA GLY A 248 36.04 -2.10 -12.71
C GLY A 248 36.04 -2.79 -14.08
N LYS A 249 36.06 -4.14 -14.12
CA LYS A 249 35.90 -4.90 -15.37
C LYS A 249 34.53 -4.67 -16.01
N GLN A 250 33.45 -4.75 -15.24
CA GLN A 250 32.09 -4.54 -15.78
C GLN A 250 31.89 -3.11 -16.30
N LEU A 251 32.36 -2.10 -15.56
CA LEU A 251 32.39 -0.71 -16.04
C LEU A 251 33.13 -0.57 -17.37
N GLY A 252 34.28 -1.26 -17.51
CA GLY A 252 35.05 -1.27 -18.76
C GLY A 252 34.34 -1.97 -19.93
N TYR A 253 33.55 -3.02 -19.68
CA TYR A 253 32.69 -3.65 -20.70
C TYR A 253 31.54 -2.72 -21.09
N LEU A 254 30.83 -2.19 -20.10
CA LEU A 254 29.68 -1.33 -20.30
C LEU A 254 30.03 -0.04 -21.04
N ARG A 255 31.16 0.61 -20.70
CA ARG A 255 31.68 1.79 -21.41
C ARG A 255 31.82 1.56 -22.91
N ARG A 256 32.37 0.41 -23.31
CA ARG A 256 32.56 0.06 -24.72
C ARG A 256 31.24 -0.20 -25.42
N ASN A 257 30.32 -0.88 -24.74
CA ASN A 257 28.99 -1.12 -25.29
C ASN A 257 28.23 0.20 -25.50
N LEU A 258 28.26 1.11 -24.52
CA LEU A 258 27.65 2.44 -24.64
C LEU A 258 28.25 3.23 -25.80
N GLY A 259 29.58 3.30 -25.92
CA GLY A 259 30.22 3.96 -27.07
C GLY A 259 29.88 3.32 -28.42
N THR A 260 29.64 2.01 -28.45
CA THR A 260 29.17 1.31 -29.65
C THR A 260 27.73 1.68 -30.00
N ILE A 261 26.86 1.76 -29.00
CA ILE A 261 25.46 2.19 -29.17
C ILE A 261 25.42 3.63 -29.68
N ASP A 262 26.21 4.53 -29.08
CA ASP A 262 26.29 5.94 -29.48
C ASP A 262 26.82 6.10 -30.92
N PHE A 263 27.72 5.22 -31.35
CA PHE A 263 28.18 5.16 -32.75
C PHE A 263 27.06 4.67 -33.69
N LEU A 264 26.41 3.55 -33.37
CA LEU A 264 25.36 2.97 -34.21
C LEU A 264 24.15 3.89 -34.37
N LEU A 265 23.77 4.61 -33.30
CA LEU A 265 22.68 5.60 -33.34
C LEU A 265 22.99 6.81 -34.24
N LYS A 266 24.24 7.00 -34.68
CA LYS A 266 24.63 8.05 -35.63
C LYS A 266 24.71 7.56 -37.07
N CYS A 267 24.61 6.25 -37.30
CA CYS A 267 24.64 5.69 -38.65
C CYS A 267 23.26 5.75 -39.28
N ASP A 268 23.17 6.19 -40.53
CA ASP A 268 21.93 6.13 -41.28
C ASP A 268 21.49 4.69 -41.51
N GLY A 269 20.19 4.43 -41.38
CA GLY A 269 19.62 3.09 -41.55
C GLY A 269 19.82 2.14 -40.36
N HIS A 270 20.20 2.63 -39.17
CA HIS A 270 20.28 1.77 -37.99
C HIS A 270 18.92 1.16 -37.61
N GLY A 271 18.91 -0.01 -36.97
CA GLY A 271 17.68 -0.62 -36.47
C GLY A 271 17.01 0.22 -35.37
N ASN A 272 15.73 -0.03 -35.07
CA ASN A 272 14.96 0.76 -34.12
C ASN A 272 14.92 0.12 -32.73
N LEU A 273 15.35 0.88 -31.71
CA LEU A 273 15.12 0.47 -30.32
C LEU A 273 13.64 0.56 -29.98
N SER A 274 13.10 -0.47 -29.33
CA SER A 274 11.76 -0.39 -28.74
C SER A 274 11.69 0.72 -27.67
N ALA A 275 10.51 1.28 -27.43
CA ALA A 275 10.29 2.27 -26.36
C ALA A 275 10.74 1.78 -24.97
N ARG A 276 10.78 0.46 -24.76
CA ARG A 276 11.35 -0.14 -23.54
C ARG A 276 12.88 -0.06 -23.55
N GLN A 277 13.53 -0.45 -24.65
CA GLN A 277 14.99 -0.39 -24.76
C GLN A 277 15.51 1.03 -24.64
N SER A 278 14.83 2.03 -25.22
CA SER A 278 15.23 3.44 -25.10
C SER A 278 15.23 3.91 -23.64
N ARG A 279 14.14 3.64 -22.89
CA ARG A 279 14.06 3.95 -21.45
C ARG A 279 15.10 3.21 -20.61
N GLU A 280 15.34 1.93 -20.92
CA GLU A 280 16.38 1.14 -20.25
C GLU A 280 17.78 1.70 -20.57
N LEU A 281 18.03 2.18 -21.79
CA LEU A 281 19.32 2.76 -22.19
C LEU A 281 19.62 4.06 -21.42
N GLU A 282 18.63 4.95 -21.29
CA GLU A 282 18.74 6.16 -20.47
C GLU A 282 19.08 5.82 -19.01
N THR A 283 18.35 4.87 -18.43
CA THR A 283 18.61 4.37 -17.07
C THR A 283 20.01 3.78 -16.94
N ILE A 284 20.47 3.02 -17.93
CA ILE A 284 21.81 2.42 -17.95
C ILE A 284 22.91 3.50 -18.02
N ARG A 285 22.68 4.59 -18.76
CA ARG A 285 23.62 5.73 -18.81
C ARG A 285 23.77 6.39 -17.44
N ILE A 286 22.65 6.62 -16.73
CA ILE A 286 22.65 7.15 -15.36
C ILE A 286 23.37 6.17 -14.42
N LEU A 287 23.00 4.89 -14.44
CA LEU A 287 23.66 3.85 -13.64
C LEU A 287 25.18 3.80 -13.89
N TYR A 288 25.61 3.89 -15.15
CA TYR A 288 27.02 3.89 -15.52
C TYR A 288 27.74 5.11 -14.94
N ALA A 289 27.15 6.30 -15.05
CA ALA A 289 27.72 7.53 -14.47
C ALA A 289 27.86 7.40 -12.95
N GLN A 290 26.79 7.00 -12.27
CA GLN A 290 26.76 6.82 -10.81
C GLN A 290 27.82 5.81 -10.34
N GLN A 291 27.87 4.63 -10.96
CA GLN A 291 28.81 3.57 -10.60
C GLN A 291 30.25 3.93 -10.93
N ARG A 292 30.49 4.71 -12.01
CA ARG A 292 31.83 5.21 -12.34
C ARG A 292 32.32 6.21 -11.32
N GLU A 293 31.47 7.14 -10.89
CA GLU A 293 31.78 8.12 -9.86
C GLU A 293 32.14 7.44 -8.54
N MET A 294 31.24 6.60 -8.01
CA MET A 294 31.49 5.82 -6.79
C MET A 294 32.77 4.99 -6.87
N TYR A 295 33.05 4.41 -8.04
CA TYR A 295 34.30 3.68 -8.26
C TYR A 295 35.53 4.59 -8.17
N GLN A 296 35.50 5.78 -8.78
CA GLN A 296 36.61 6.73 -8.81
C GLN A 296 36.87 7.38 -7.44
N THR A 297 35.83 7.87 -6.79
CA THR A 297 35.89 8.58 -5.51
C THR A 297 35.99 7.65 -4.30
N ARG A 298 35.76 6.35 -4.50
CA ARG A 298 35.72 5.32 -3.43
C ARG A 298 34.61 5.59 -2.40
N THR A 299 33.50 6.17 -2.84
CA THR A 299 32.29 6.36 -2.03
C THR A 299 31.27 5.25 -2.29
N HIS A 300 30.38 5.04 -1.32
CA HIS A 300 29.25 4.11 -1.41
C HIS A 300 27.90 4.83 -1.34
N ARG A 301 27.92 6.15 -1.49
CA ARG A 301 26.75 7.01 -1.42
C ARG A 301 26.66 7.80 -2.72
N ILE A 302 25.46 7.79 -3.30
CA ILE A 302 25.08 8.65 -4.39
C ILE A 302 23.58 8.95 -4.26
N ASP A 303 23.21 10.18 -4.56
CA ASP A 303 21.82 10.58 -4.57
C ASP A 303 21.11 9.95 -5.78
N ASP A 304 19.82 9.64 -5.64
CA ASP A 304 19.01 8.97 -6.67
C ASP A 304 19.62 7.65 -7.20
N CYS A 305 20.27 6.88 -6.32
CA CYS A 305 20.95 5.64 -6.68
C CYS A 305 20.03 4.65 -7.44
N ILE A 306 20.44 4.26 -8.64
CA ILE A 306 19.73 3.25 -9.45
C ILE A 306 19.97 1.86 -8.85
N VAL A 307 18.90 1.28 -8.32
CA VAL A 307 18.89 -0.08 -7.76
C VAL A 307 18.18 -1.10 -8.66
N SER A 308 17.55 -0.67 -9.74
CA SER A 308 16.91 -1.54 -10.73
C SER A 308 16.81 -0.83 -12.08
N ILE A 309 17.28 -1.47 -13.16
CA ILE A 309 17.19 -0.91 -14.52
C ILE A 309 15.74 -0.89 -15.01
N SER A 310 14.95 -1.89 -14.61
CA SER A 310 13.54 -2.00 -15.01
C SER A 310 12.59 -1.14 -14.18
N GLN A 311 13.01 -0.72 -12.98
CA GLN A 311 12.24 0.09 -12.04
C GLN A 311 13.12 1.20 -11.46
N PRO A 312 13.50 2.21 -12.28
CA PRO A 312 14.50 3.22 -11.90
C PRO A 312 14.04 4.19 -10.80
N HIS A 313 12.75 4.20 -10.46
CA HIS A 313 12.17 5.02 -9.39
C HIS A 313 12.33 4.36 -8.01
N VAL A 314 12.67 3.07 -7.92
CA VAL A 314 12.88 2.39 -6.63
C VAL A 314 14.12 2.96 -5.96
N ARG A 315 14.09 3.13 -4.64
CA ARG A 315 15.20 3.66 -3.84
C ARG A 315 15.54 2.75 -2.66
N PRO A 316 16.79 2.79 -2.18
CA PRO A 316 17.16 2.21 -0.89
C PRO A 316 16.61 3.04 0.28
N ILE A 317 15.91 2.40 1.20
CA ILE A 317 15.38 2.98 2.45
C ILE A 317 16.09 2.32 3.63
N VAL A 318 16.97 3.08 4.30
CA VAL A 318 17.70 2.60 5.49
C VAL A 318 16.75 2.63 6.69
N ARG A 319 16.51 1.46 7.31
CA ARG A 319 15.60 1.32 8.46
C ARG A 319 16.28 0.72 9.70
N GLY A 320 17.54 0.28 9.60
CA GLY A 320 18.31 -0.21 10.75
C GLY A 320 17.69 -1.43 11.44
N LYS A 321 16.87 -2.22 10.74
CA LYS A 321 16.24 -3.42 11.32
C LYS A 321 17.23 -4.57 11.33
N ALA A 322 17.21 -5.37 12.39
CA ALA A 322 18.15 -6.48 12.60
C ALA A 322 18.19 -7.52 11.45
N ARG A 323 17.07 -7.73 10.73
CA ARG A 323 17.01 -8.68 9.59
C ARG A 323 17.36 -8.07 8.23
N ALA A 324 17.26 -6.75 8.09
CA ALA A 324 17.54 -6.03 6.86
C ALA A 324 17.81 -4.56 7.18
N GLU A 325 19.06 -4.13 7.04
CA GLU A 325 19.47 -2.75 7.31
C GLU A 325 18.82 -1.77 6.32
N THR A 326 18.64 -2.21 5.07
CA THR A 326 18.06 -1.44 3.96
C THR A 326 16.97 -2.24 3.26
N GLU A 327 15.80 -1.62 3.07
CA GLU A 327 14.70 -2.13 2.25
C GLU A 327 14.67 -1.35 0.92
N PHE A 328 14.11 -1.92 -0.15
CA PHE A 328 14.07 -1.26 -1.48
C PHE A 328 12.63 -1.10 -1.94
N GLY A 329 12.12 0.12 -1.96
CA GLY A 329 10.72 0.36 -2.27
C GLY A 329 10.25 1.74 -1.85
N ALA A 330 8.93 1.92 -1.80
CA ALA A 330 8.33 3.17 -1.37
C ALA A 330 8.34 3.25 0.17
N LYS A 331 8.62 4.44 0.70
CA LYS A 331 8.41 4.79 2.10
C LYS A 331 7.02 5.42 2.24
N VAL A 332 6.26 4.95 3.22
CA VAL A 332 4.86 5.33 3.45
C VAL A 332 4.73 5.78 4.90
N ALA A 333 4.36 7.05 5.10
CA ALA A 333 3.95 7.59 6.40
C ALA A 333 2.44 7.49 6.53
N ILE A 334 2.00 7.02 7.69
CA ILE A 334 0.64 6.55 7.92
C ILE A 334 0.16 7.09 9.25
N SER A 335 -1.06 7.62 9.24
CA SER A 335 -1.83 7.90 10.43
C SER A 335 -2.82 6.77 10.70
N MET A 336 -2.97 6.40 11.97
CA MET A 336 -4.01 5.46 12.40
C MET A 336 -4.86 6.03 13.51
N VAL A 337 -6.16 5.80 13.39
CA VAL A 337 -7.18 6.18 14.37
C VAL A 337 -8.18 5.04 14.46
N ASP A 338 -8.41 4.54 15.68
CA ASP A 338 -9.38 3.48 15.97
C ASP A 338 -9.27 2.23 15.06
N GLY A 339 -8.05 1.88 14.65
CA GLY A 339 -7.78 0.72 13.79
C GLY A 339 -7.85 0.99 12.28
N TYR A 340 -8.28 2.19 11.85
CA TYR A 340 -8.26 2.63 10.46
C TYR A 340 -6.94 3.31 10.11
N ALA A 341 -6.33 2.91 8.99
CA ALA A 341 -5.09 3.49 8.49
C ALA A 341 -5.31 4.45 7.32
N PHE A 342 -4.56 5.54 7.31
CA PHE A 342 -4.59 6.57 6.28
C PHE A 342 -3.17 6.87 5.83
N ILE A 343 -2.96 6.95 4.52
CA ILE A 343 -1.64 7.28 3.97
C ILE A 343 -1.51 8.81 3.95
N ASP A 344 -0.70 9.34 4.85
CA ASP A 344 -0.42 10.78 4.91
C ASP A 344 0.55 11.16 3.78
N HIS A 345 1.66 10.43 3.66
CA HIS A 345 2.68 10.69 2.64
C HIS A 345 3.24 9.38 2.08
N LEU A 346 3.40 9.32 0.78
CA LEU A 346 4.07 8.22 0.09
C LEU A 346 5.13 8.83 -0.82
N SER A 347 6.36 8.35 -0.68
CA SER A 347 7.44 8.72 -1.58
C SER A 347 8.34 7.52 -1.83
N TRP A 348 8.99 7.52 -2.98
CA TRP A 348 10.06 6.59 -3.26
C TRP A 348 11.37 7.05 -2.65
N ASP A 349 11.56 8.36 -2.50
CA ASP A 349 12.72 8.91 -1.81
C ASP A 349 12.53 8.83 -0.29
N SER A 350 13.65 8.67 0.42
CA SER A 350 13.62 8.68 1.87
C SER A 350 13.33 10.10 2.37
N PHE A 351 12.31 10.25 3.20
CA PHE A 351 11.95 11.50 3.87
C PHE A 351 11.98 11.33 5.39
N ASN A 352 12.10 12.43 6.13
CA ASN A 352 11.98 12.42 7.59
C ASN A 352 10.49 12.47 7.98
N GLU A 353 9.98 11.36 8.51
CA GLU A 353 8.57 11.21 8.89
C GLU A 353 8.13 12.15 10.02
N SER A 354 9.06 12.65 10.85
CA SER A 354 8.74 13.60 11.93
C SER A 354 8.19 14.94 11.44
N LEU A 355 8.52 15.33 10.20
CA LEU A 355 8.06 16.58 9.60
C LEU A 355 6.55 16.54 9.27
N GLY A 356 5.98 15.34 9.11
CA GLY A 356 4.55 15.17 8.79
C GLY A 356 3.60 15.32 9.99
N LEU A 357 4.12 15.44 11.22
CA LEU A 357 3.28 15.42 12.43
C LEU A 357 2.22 16.53 12.44
N LYS A 358 2.61 17.77 12.14
CA LYS A 358 1.70 18.93 12.17
C LYS A 358 0.55 18.72 11.17
N GLN A 359 0.88 18.31 9.94
CA GLN A 359 -0.12 18.04 8.91
C GLN A 359 -1.05 16.91 9.33
N ALA A 360 -0.53 15.78 9.85
CA ALA A 360 -1.36 14.66 10.27
C ALA A 360 -2.33 15.02 11.41
N VAL A 361 -1.90 15.90 12.33
CA VAL A 361 -2.75 16.42 13.41
C VAL A 361 -3.82 17.38 12.89
N GLU A 362 -3.51 18.25 11.92
CA GLU A 362 -4.51 19.11 11.29
C GLU A 362 -5.50 18.30 10.43
N ASP A 363 -5.03 17.27 9.73
CA ASP A 363 -5.89 16.33 8.99
C ASP A 363 -6.77 15.53 9.95
N TYR A 364 -6.29 15.20 11.15
CA TYR A 364 -7.13 14.65 12.21
C TYR A 364 -8.23 15.64 12.61
N LYS A 365 -7.87 16.90 12.92
CA LYS A 365 -8.86 17.91 13.27
C LYS A 365 -9.91 18.12 12.18
N LYS A 366 -9.49 18.20 10.92
CA LYS A 366 -10.40 18.30 9.77
C LYS A 366 -11.38 17.13 9.68
N ARG A 367 -10.94 15.91 10.06
CA ARG A 367 -11.75 14.67 10.01
C ARG A 367 -12.66 14.47 11.21
N TYR A 368 -12.28 14.95 12.40
CA TYR A 368 -12.97 14.67 13.66
C TYR A 368 -13.59 15.91 14.31
N GLY A 369 -13.29 17.11 13.80
CA GLY A 369 -13.75 18.39 14.35
C GLY A 369 -12.89 18.90 15.52
N HIS A 370 -12.11 18.04 16.18
CA HIS A 370 -11.30 18.38 17.35
C HIS A 370 -9.86 17.87 17.20
N TYR A 371 -8.92 18.40 17.98
CA TYR A 371 -7.57 17.85 18.08
C TYR A 371 -7.54 16.52 18.85
N PRO A 372 -6.53 15.66 18.61
CA PRO A 372 -6.35 14.43 19.37
C PRO A 372 -5.92 14.73 20.80
N GLU A 373 -6.36 13.93 21.77
CA GLU A 373 -5.87 14.02 23.16
C GLU A 373 -4.39 13.63 23.22
N ALA A 374 -4.01 12.58 22.48
CA ALA A 374 -2.64 12.09 22.41
C ALA A 374 -2.21 11.69 21.00
N VAL A 375 -0.94 11.96 20.68
CA VAL A 375 -0.25 11.47 19.50
C VAL A 375 0.75 10.40 19.94
N LEU A 376 0.54 9.18 19.44
CA LEU A 376 1.41 8.03 19.68
C LEU A 376 2.37 7.88 18.51
N ALA A 377 3.65 8.16 18.72
CA ALA A 377 4.63 8.17 17.64
C ALA A 377 6.02 7.73 18.12
N ASP A 378 6.90 7.45 17.16
CA ASP A 378 8.30 7.15 17.44
C ASP A 378 9.06 8.33 18.05
N GLN A 379 10.16 8.01 18.73
CA GLN A 379 11.01 9.03 19.34
C GLN A 379 11.50 10.06 18.32
N LEU A 380 11.68 9.67 17.05
CA LEU A 380 12.04 10.56 15.95
C LEU A 380 11.06 11.74 15.79
N TYR A 381 9.78 11.57 16.13
CA TYR A 381 8.77 12.62 16.06
C TYR A 381 8.90 13.68 17.16
N ARG A 382 9.72 13.44 18.20
CA ARG A 382 9.88 14.35 19.36
C ARG A 382 10.88 15.48 19.08
N THR A 383 10.68 16.21 17.99
CA THR A 383 11.43 17.44 17.72
C THR A 383 10.94 18.59 18.62
N ARG A 384 11.78 19.59 18.86
CA ARG A 384 11.40 20.77 19.68
C ARG A 384 10.17 21.49 19.10
N GLU A 385 10.10 21.58 17.78
CA GLU A 385 8.96 22.16 17.07
C GLU A 385 7.66 21.35 17.22
N ASN A 386 7.75 20.02 17.13
CA ASN A 386 6.57 19.17 17.30
C ASN A 386 6.05 19.22 18.74
N LEU A 387 6.96 19.28 19.72
CA LEU A 387 6.60 19.44 21.12
C LEU A 387 5.96 20.80 21.42
N SER A 388 6.49 21.90 20.86
CA SER A 388 5.89 23.23 21.03
C SER A 388 4.51 23.31 20.39
N PHE A 389 4.35 22.75 19.19
CA PHE A 389 3.06 22.63 18.51
C PHE A 389 2.05 21.82 19.33
N CYS A 390 2.42 20.62 19.79
CA CYS A 390 1.53 19.80 20.62
C CYS A 390 1.13 20.51 21.91
N ARG A 391 2.06 21.17 22.61
CA ARG A 391 1.75 21.95 23.82
C ARG A 391 0.78 23.11 23.54
N LYS A 392 0.98 23.84 22.44
CA LYS A 392 0.10 24.95 22.03
C LYS A 392 -1.34 24.48 21.85
N HIS A 393 -1.53 23.26 21.36
CA HIS A 393 -2.85 22.69 21.07
C HIS A 393 -3.36 21.74 22.17
N GLY A 394 -2.68 21.64 23.33
CA GLY A 394 -3.10 20.76 24.43
C GLY A 394 -3.00 19.25 24.13
N ILE A 395 -2.11 18.86 23.21
CA ILE A 395 -1.94 17.48 22.73
C ILE A 395 -0.77 16.82 23.46
N ARG A 396 -0.96 15.58 23.94
CA ARG A 396 0.10 14.78 24.56
C ARG A 396 0.88 13.99 23.52
N LEU A 397 2.17 14.26 23.33
CA LEU A 397 3.06 13.46 22.46
C LEU A 397 3.74 12.34 23.26
N SER A 398 3.54 11.08 22.85
CA SER A 398 4.07 9.89 23.54
C SER A 398 5.60 9.87 23.62
N GLY A 399 6.13 9.30 24.71
CA GLY A 399 7.56 9.11 24.94
C GLY A 399 8.15 9.95 26.07
N PRO A 400 9.40 9.69 26.49
CA PRO A 400 10.02 10.31 27.65
C PRO A 400 10.36 11.80 27.38
N PRO A 401 10.30 12.68 28.39
CA PRO A 401 10.65 14.09 28.23
C PRO A 401 12.05 14.27 27.62
N LEU A 402 12.24 15.31 26.81
CA LEU A 402 13.58 15.64 26.31
C LEU A 402 14.45 16.12 27.48
N GLY A 403 15.55 15.41 27.76
CA GLY A 403 16.47 15.75 28.84
C GLY A 403 16.43 14.77 30.02
N ARG A 404 16.87 15.23 31.20
CA ARG A 404 16.95 14.40 32.40
C ARG A 404 15.53 14.01 32.88
N PRO A 405 15.23 12.72 33.11
CA PRO A 405 13.93 12.31 33.64
C PRO A 405 13.67 12.93 35.02
N PRO A 406 12.43 13.34 35.33
CA PRO A 406 12.06 13.83 36.66
C PRO A 406 12.14 12.72 37.73
N LEU A 407 12.34 13.11 39.00
CA LEU A 407 12.53 12.18 40.13
C LEU A 407 11.31 11.27 40.35
N ASP A 408 10.09 11.79 40.18
CA ASP A 408 8.85 11.02 40.33
C ASP A 408 8.15 10.83 38.97
N SER A 409 8.45 9.70 38.33
CA SER A 409 8.02 9.37 36.95
C SER A 409 6.99 8.23 36.91
N ARG A 410 6.33 7.88 38.03
CA ARG A 410 5.42 6.72 38.07
C ARG A 410 4.26 6.83 37.09
N ARG A 411 3.57 7.97 37.06
CA ARG A 411 2.45 8.21 36.12
C ARG A 411 2.92 8.26 34.67
N GLU A 412 4.05 8.90 34.40
CA GLU A 412 4.65 8.94 33.05
C GLU A 412 5.04 7.55 32.56
N LYS A 413 5.58 6.70 33.43
CA LYS A 413 5.89 5.29 33.13
C LYS A 413 4.64 4.47 32.84
N GLN A 414 3.55 4.70 33.58
CA GLN A 414 2.27 4.04 33.32
C GLN A 414 1.69 4.45 31.95
N PHE A 415 1.67 5.74 31.64
CA PHE A 415 1.24 6.22 30.32
C PHE A 415 2.13 5.71 29.20
N ALA A 416 3.45 5.73 29.38
CA ALA A 416 4.39 5.20 28.39
C ALA A 416 4.17 3.70 28.13
N HIS A 417 3.88 2.93 29.18
CA HIS A 417 3.56 1.51 29.05
C HIS A 417 2.25 1.27 28.30
N GLN A 418 1.22 2.06 28.59
CA GLN A 418 -0.06 1.99 27.88
C GLN A 418 0.09 2.40 26.40
N ASP A 419 0.79 3.51 26.14
CA ASP A 419 1.09 3.98 24.79
C ASP A 419 1.86 2.90 23.99
N MET A 420 2.84 2.23 24.61
CA MET A 420 3.56 1.11 23.97
C MET A 420 2.64 -0.06 23.63
N ARG A 421 1.70 -0.42 24.51
CA ARG A 421 0.73 -1.51 24.22
C ARG A 421 -0.16 -1.17 23.03
N GLU A 422 -0.65 0.06 22.96
CA GLU A 422 -1.49 0.53 21.84
C GLU A 422 -0.70 0.57 20.53
N ARG A 423 0.56 1.01 20.58
CA ARG A 423 1.47 0.93 19.42
C ARG A 423 1.73 -0.50 18.95
N ASN A 424 1.93 -1.44 19.87
CA ASN A 424 2.17 -2.85 19.53
C ASN A 424 0.95 -3.50 18.83
N ALA A 425 -0.27 -3.17 19.24
CA ALA A 425 -1.48 -3.66 18.57
C ALA A 425 -1.51 -3.22 17.09
N VAL A 426 -1.01 -2.02 16.83
CA VAL A 426 -0.92 -1.42 15.51
C VAL A 426 0.23 -1.99 14.67
N GLU A 427 1.40 -2.27 15.27
CA GLU A 427 2.44 -3.06 14.60
C GLU A 427 1.91 -4.43 14.16
N GLY A 428 1.03 -5.04 14.97
CA GLY A 428 0.27 -6.22 14.59
C GLY A 428 -0.56 -6.02 13.32
N GLY A 429 -1.25 -4.89 13.19
CA GLY A 429 -1.99 -4.48 11.99
C GLY A 429 -1.11 -4.37 10.75
N PHE A 430 0.04 -3.72 10.85
CA PHE A 430 1.03 -3.69 9.76
C PHE A 430 1.57 -5.07 9.41
N GLY A 431 1.81 -5.90 10.41
CA GLY A 431 2.20 -7.29 10.22
C GLY A 431 1.14 -8.10 9.46
N VAL A 432 -0.15 -7.81 9.65
CA VAL A 432 -1.25 -8.38 8.87
C VAL A 432 -1.24 -7.83 7.45
N CYS A 433 -1.10 -6.52 7.26
CA CYS A 433 -1.06 -5.92 5.93
C CYS A 433 0.07 -6.49 5.06
N LYS A 434 1.27 -6.64 5.66
CA LYS A 434 2.43 -7.22 5.00
C LYS A 434 2.25 -8.70 4.64
N ARG A 435 1.68 -9.50 5.54
CA ARG A 435 1.57 -10.96 5.36
C ARG A 435 0.34 -11.37 4.54
N ARG A 436 -0.79 -10.69 4.71
CA ARG A 436 -2.07 -11.09 4.12
C ARG A 436 -2.44 -10.30 2.86
N TYR A 437 -2.20 -8.99 2.86
CA TYR A 437 -2.64 -8.11 1.77
C TYR A 437 -1.49 -7.68 0.84
N GLY A 438 -0.29 -8.25 0.97
CA GLY A 438 0.77 -8.08 -0.03
C GLY A 438 1.71 -6.89 0.15
N LEU A 439 1.61 -6.12 1.25
CA LEU A 439 2.49 -4.95 1.48
C LEU A 439 3.97 -5.34 1.67
N ALA A 440 4.28 -6.62 1.91
CA ALA A 440 5.66 -7.10 1.99
C ALA A 440 6.36 -7.18 0.62
N ARG A 441 5.61 -7.17 -0.49
CA ARG A 441 6.17 -7.26 -1.85
C ARG A 441 5.19 -6.70 -2.89
N ILE A 442 5.48 -5.52 -3.38
CA ILE A 442 4.71 -4.85 -4.43
C ILE A 442 5.14 -5.37 -5.80
N MET A 443 4.27 -6.14 -6.44
CA MET A 443 4.54 -6.77 -7.76
C MET A 443 4.33 -5.82 -8.94
N ALA A 444 3.64 -4.70 -8.74
CA ALA A 444 3.46 -3.68 -9.76
C ALA A 444 4.78 -2.99 -10.06
N ARG A 445 5.10 -2.81 -11.36
CA ARG A 445 6.42 -2.34 -11.81
C ARG A 445 6.47 -0.87 -12.24
N LEU A 446 5.33 -0.27 -12.59
CA LEU A 446 5.27 1.16 -12.89
C LEU A 446 5.03 1.92 -11.60
N LYS A 447 5.66 3.09 -11.48
CA LYS A 447 5.61 3.94 -10.29
C LYS A 447 4.15 4.17 -9.86
N GLU A 448 3.33 4.64 -10.78
CA GLU A 448 1.94 5.04 -10.54
C GLU A 448 1.08 3.83 -10.12
N THR A 449 1.28 2.68 -10.79
CA THR A 449 0.54 1.46 -10.46
C THR A 449 0.97 0.85 -9.13
N ALA A 450 2.25 0.98 -8.76
CA ALA A 450 2.76 0.52 -7.48
C ALA A 450 2.22 1.38 -6.32
N GLU A 451 2.16 2.69 -6.50
CA GLU A 451 1.54 3.62 -5.55
C GLU A 451 0.05 3.31 -5.36
N SER A 452 -0.66 3.01 -6.45
CA SER A 452 -2.07 2.63 -6.44
C SER A 452 -2.30 1.29 -5.72
N VAL A 453 -1.44 0.30 -5.96
CA VAL A 453 -1.48 -0.99 -5.24
C VAL A 453 -1.22 -0.80 -3.75
N ILE A 454 -0.21 0.00 -3.37
CA ILE A 454 0.06 0.29 -1.95
C ILE A 454 -1.19 0.90 -1.30
N ALA A 455 -1.81 1.91 -1.93
CA ALA A 455 -3.05 2.50 -1.41
C ALA A 455 -4.21 1.51 -1.31
N LEU A 456 -4.35 0.63 -2.30
CA LEU A 456 -5.38 -0.40 -2.33
C LEU A 456 -5.23 -1.41 -1.18
N GLN A 457 -4.00 -1.75 -0.80
CA GLN A 457 -3.74 -2.67 0.32
C GLN A 457 -4.19 -2.08 1.66
N PHE A 458 -3.98 -0.77 1.87
CA PHE A 458 -4.53 -0.07 3.04
C PHE A 458 -6.05 0.02 3.01
N LEU A 459 -6.63 0.27 1.83
CA LEU A 459 -8.08 0.26 1.65
C LEU A 459 -8.68 -1.11 2.03
N VAL A 460 -8.11 -2.21 1.52
CA VAL A 460 -8.55 -3.57 1.83
C VAL A 460 -8.38 -3.90 3.30
N MET A 461 -7.29 -3.44 3.92
CA MET A 461 -7.07 -3.60 5.36
C MET A 461 -8.17 -2.92 6.18
N ASN A 462 -8.55 -1.69 5.83
CA ASN A 462 -9.61 -0.94 6.49
C ASN A 462 -10.99 -1.57 6.27
N LEU A 463 -11.28 -2.03 5.05
CA LEU A 463 -12.51 -2.78 4.75
C LEU A 463 -12.63 -4.07 5.58
N GLU A 464 -11.52 -4.80 5.75
CA GLU A 464 -11.47 -5.99 6.59
C GLU A 464 -11.61 -5.67 8.09
N HIS A 465 -11.03 -4.55 8.54
CA HIS A 465 -11.24 -4.06 9.89
C HIS A 465 -12.73 -3.79 10.15
N ARG A 466 -13.39 -3.06 9.26
CA ARG A 466 -14.82 -2.74 9.35
C ARG A 466 -15.71 -3.99 9.30
N LEU A 467 -15.38 -4.96 8.45
CA LEU A 467 -16.09 -6.23 8.39
C LEU A 467 -15.99 -7.00 9.73
N ARG A 468 -14.83 -7.00 10.39
CA ARG A 468 -14.66 -7.62 11.71
C ARG A 468 -15.48 -6.92 12.79
N LEU A 469 -15.55 -5.59 12.78
CA LEU A 469 -16.38 -4.84 13.73
C LEU A 469 -17.86 -5.23 13.61
N LEU A 470 -18.37 -5.43 12.39
CA LEU A 470 -19.74 -5.93 12.18
C LEU A 470 -19.96 -7.33 12.77
N PHE A 471 -18.97 -8.23 12.62
CA PHE A 471 -19.05 -9.56 13.24
C PHE A 471 -19.01 -9.48 14.77
N CYS A 472 -18.15 -8.63 15.34
CA CYS A 472 -18.12 -8.40 16.79
C CYS A 472 -19.44 -7.84 17.30
N HIS A 473 -20.03 -6.86 16.60
CA HIS A 473 -21.33 -6.32 16.98
C HIS A 473 -22.43 -7.38 16.93
N PHE A 474 -22.45 -8.22 15.88
CA PHE A 474 -23.38 -9.33 15.76
C PHE A 474 -23.22 -10.36 16.90
N ILE A 475 -21.98 -10.74 17.24
CA ILE A 475 -21.71 -11.65 18.37
C ILE A 475 -22.11 -10.99 19.70
N CYS A 476 -21.79 -9.72 19.92
CA CYS A 476 -22.19 -8.99 21.13
C CYS A 476 -23.71 -8.86 21.23
N ALA A 477 -24.41 -8.64 20.12
CA ALA A 477 -25.87 -8.62 20.08
C ALA A 477 -26.46 -10.00 20.42
N ILE A 478 -25.92 -11.08 19.84
CA ILE A 478 -26.28 -12.45 20.21
C ILE A 478 -26.05 -12.70 21.70
N LEU A 479 -24.87 -12.37 22.22
CA LEU A 479 -24.53 -12.56 23.63
C LEU A 479 -25.41 -11.70 24.57
N LYS A 480 -25.84 -10.51 24.14
CA LYS A 480 -26.83 -9.72 24.87
C LYS A 480 -28.20 -10.39 24.85
N THR A 481 -28.66 -10.86 23.68
CA THR A 481 -29.94 -11.60 23.59
C THR A 481 -29.92 -12.90 24.41
N TYR A 482 -28.78 -13.59 24.52
CA TYR A 482 -28.61 -14.75 25.39
C TYR A 482 -28.53 -14.40 26.88
N LYS A 483 -28.09 -13.18 27.24
CA LYS A 483 -28.14 -12.68 28.62
C LYS A 483 -29.53 -12.18 29.02
N ASP A 484 -30.30 -11.65 28.08
CA ASP A 484 -31.67 -11.18 28.31
C ASP A 484 -32.68 -12.35 28.32
N GLN A 485 -32.32 -13.49 27.72
CA GLN A 485 -33.04 -14.75 27.89
C GLN A 485 -32.52 -15.48 29.14
N ASN A 486 -33.16 -15.20 30.29
CA ASN A 486 -33.07 -16.04 31.49
C ASN A 486 -33.58 -17.47 31.18
N TYR A 487 -32.72 -18.31 30.61
CA TYR A 487 -32.86 -19.75 30.76
C TYR A 487 -32.10 -20.14 32.01
N THR A 488 -32.86 -20.49 33.05
CA THR A 488 -32.40 -21.28 34.18
C THR A 488 -31.83 -22.59 33.65
N VAL A 489 -30.51 -22.61 33.44
CA VAL A 489 -29.77 -23.86 33.25
C VAL A 489 -29.78 -24.55 34.61
N TYR A 490 -30.70 -25.50 34.80
CA TYR A 490 -30.57 -26.49 35.86
C TYR A 490 -29.35 -27.36 35.51
N ALA A 491 -28.22 -27.06 36.14
CA ALA A 491 -27.13 -28.01 36.27
C ALA A 491 -27.62 -29.13 37.19
N VAL A 492 -27.90 -30.31 36.61
CA VAL A 492 -27.96 -31.54 37.40
C VAL A 492 -26.53 -31.84 37.84
N ILE A 493 -26.37 -31.95 39.16
CA ILE A 493 -25.11 -32.13 39.90
C ILE A 493 -24.34 -33.36 39.44
#